data_AF-A0A932XKC4-F1
#
_entry.id   AF-A0A932XKC4-F1
#
_cell.length_a   1.000
_cell.length_b   1.000
_cell.length_c   1.000
_cell.angle_alpha   90.00
_cell.angle_beta   90.00
_cell.angle_gamma   90.00
#
_symmetry.space_group_name_H-M   'P 1'
#
loop_
_entity.id
_entity.type
_entity.pdbx_description
1 polymer ?
#
loop_
_entity_poly.entity_id
_entity_poly.type
_entity_poly.pdbx_seq_one_letter_code
_entity_poly.pdbx_strand_id
1 'polypeptide(L)'
;GLPDPRTGREPYAVVQLRQEDRAAQMRNLVGFQTRMRIPEQRRVFAMIPGLEQAEFLRFGSIHRNTYLNAPATLTAHLSARDDERLLFAGQLVGVEGYTESLGTGLLCGINLARMLDGMPPALPPGETMLGALLAYVHTCDPVRFQPMNANFGLLPPLERPVRDKQRRKELLAERALAAMRGFSELVGADGADKADASVKMDGAVGATPR
;
A
#
# COMPACT_ATOMS: atom_id res chain seq x y z
N GLY A 1 8.97 17.61 15.98
CA GLY A 1 9.00 16.19 16.36
C GLY A 1 8.06 15.91 17.50
N LEU A 2 8.30 14.82 18.22
CA LEU A 2 7.66 14.49 19.49
C LEU A 2 8.48 15.15 20.61
N PRO A 3 8.11 16.34 21.14
CA PRO A 3 8.85 16.96 22.23
C PRO A 3 8.81 16.07 23.47
N ASP A 4 9.95 15.88 24.12
CA ASP A 4 10.02 15.08 25.35
C ASP A 4 9.29 15.80 26.48
N PRO A 5 8.20 15.25 27.05
CA PRO A 5 7.44 15.90 28.11
C PRO A 5 8.27 16.15 29.39
N ARG A 6 9.40 15.44 29.58
CA ARG A 6 10.28 15.63 30.74
C ARG A 6 11.14 16.88 30.63
N THR A 7 11.51 17.27 29.41
CA THR A 7 12.49 18.34 29.16
C THR A 7 11.94 19.49 28.33
N GLY A 8 10.80 19.29 27.65
CA GLY A 8 10.21 20.22 26.68
C GLY A 8 11.02 20.36 25.38
N ARG A 9 12.13 19.64 25.24
CA ARG A 9 13.04 19.73 24.09
C ARG A 9 12.80 18.59 23.11
N GLU A 10 13.26 18.77 21.88
CA GLU A 10 13.27 17.69 20.90
C GLU A 10 14.34 16.66 21.30
N PRO A 11 13.98 15.36 21.43
CA PRO A 11 14.93 14.32 21.81
C PRO A 11 15.96 14.08 20.71
N TYR A 12 17.16 13.65 21.09
CA TYR A 12 18.22 13.33 20.13
C TYR A 12 17.84 12.15 19.21
N ALA A 13 17.21 11.12 19.80
CA ALA A 13 16.69 9.96 19.08
C ALA A 13 15.50 9.38 19.84
N VAL A 14 14.60 8.71 19.11
CA VAL A 14 13.45 8.01 19.70
C VAL A 14 13.27 6.65 19.03
N VAL A 15 12.79 5.69 19.81
CA VAL A 15 12.23 4.44 19.32
C VAL A 15 10.73 4.51 19.52
N GLN A 16 9.97 4.28 18.45
CA GLN A 16 8.51 4.32 18.50
C GLN A 16 7.96 2.90 18.70
N LEU A 17 6.96 2.79 19.57
CA LEU A 17 6.20 1.58 19.80
C LEU A 17 4.78 1.77 19.25
N ARG A 18 4.32 0.82 18.44
CA ARG A 18 2.94 0.79 17.92
C ARG A 18 2.17 -0.34 18.56
N GLN A 19 0.95 -0.07 19.02
CA GLN A 19 0.04 -1.08 19.53
C GLN A 19 -0.36 -2.04 18.40
N GLU A 20 -0.24 -3.35 18.62
CA GLU A 20 -0.56 -4.39 17.62
C GLU A 20 -1.89 -5.10 17.91
N ASP A 21 -2.31 -5.16 19.17
CA ASP A 21 -3.55 -5.83 19.59
C ASP A 21 -4.50 -4.87 20.31
N ARG A 22 -5.79 -5.19 20.30
CA ARG A 22 -6.81 -4.36 20.97
C ARG A 22 -6.62 -4.26 22.49
N ALA A 23 -6.11 -5.31 23.13
CA ALA A 23 -5.86 -5.33 24.57
C ALA A 23 -4.58 -4.58 24.98
N ALA A 24 -3.82 -4.06 24.01
CA ALA A 24 -2.57 -3.32 24.19
C ALA A 24 -1.48 -4.10 24.95
N GLN A 25 -1.55 -5.43 24.91
CA GLN A 25 -0.55 -6.33 25.52
C GLN A 25 0.68 -6.48 24.63
N MET A 26 0.54 -6.22 23.32
CA MET A 26 1.58 -6.35 22.33
C MET A 26 1.88 -5.02 21.67
N ARG A 27 3.15 -4.64 21.71
CA ARG A 27 3.66 -3.44 21.03
C ARG A 27 4.83 -3.80 20.13
N ASN A 28 4.81 -3.29 18.91
CA ASN A 28 5.85 -3.49 17.92
C ASN A 28 6.82 -2.30 17.88
N LEU A 29 8.11 -2.56 17.70
CA LEU A 29 9.12 -1.53 17.47
C LEU A 29 9.06 -1.08 16.00
N VAL A 30 8.68 0.18 15.78
CA VAL A 30 8.49 0.72 14.42
C VAL A 30 9.84 0.92 13.74
N GLY A 31 10.02 0.32 12.56
CA GLY A 31 11.25 0.47 11.75
C GLY A 31 12.43 -0.39 12.20
N PHE A 32 12.20 -1.41 13.04
CA PHE A 32 13.24 -2.30 13.56
C PHE A 32 13.33 -3.64 12.82
N GLN A 33 13.13 -3.65 11.49
CA GLN A 33 13.36 -4.85 10.69
C GLN A 33 14.85 -5.25 10.75
N THR A 34 15.15 -6.52 11.03
CA THR A 34 16.54 -6.94 11.29
C THR A 34 16.85 -8.36 10.84
N ARG A 35 18.13 -8.59 10.45
CA ARG A 35 18.73 -9.91 10.22
C ARG A 35 19.57 -10.39 11.41
N MET A 36 19.61 -9.64 12.52
CA MET A 36 20.36 -10.03 13.71
C MET A 36 19.90 -11.39 14.24
N ARG A 37 20.84 -12.18 14.75
CA ARG A 37 20.50 -13.41 15.48
C ARG A 37 19.71 -13.06 16.73
N ILE A 38 18.79 -13.94 17.15
CA ILE A 38 17.90 -13.73 18.30
C ILE A 38 18.65 -13.28 19.58
N PRO A 39 19.81 -13.86 19.96
CA PRO A 39 20.53 -13.39 21.14
C PRO A 39 20.97 -11.92 21.05
N GLU A 40 21.39 -11.48 19.86
CA GLU A 40 21.80 -10.09 19.63
C GLU A 40 20.61 -9.14 19.59
N GLN A 41 19.47 -9.58 19.05
CA GLN A 41 18.24 -8.78 19.15
C GLN A 41 17.88 -8.52 20.60
N ARG A 42 17.87 -9.56 21.44
CA ARG A 42 17.59 -9.42 22.87
C ARG A 42 18.58 -8.48 23.55
N ARG A 43 19.89 -8.64 23.28
CA ARG A 43 20.94 -7.81 23.87
C ARG A 43 20.80 -6.34 23.47
N VAL A 44 20.64 -6.05 22.19
CA VAL A 44 20.58 -4.69 21.65
C VAL A 44 19.27 -3.99 22.02
N PHE A 45 18.14 -4.69 21.94
CA PHE A 45 16.85 -4.07 22.24
C PHE A 45 16.68 -3.78 23.73
N ALA A 46 17.27 -4.58 24.62
CA ALA A 46 17.31 -4.28 26.05
C ALA A 46 18.19 -3.06 26.41
N MET A 47 18.99 -2.54 25.48
CA MET A 47 19.74 -1.29 25.69
C MET A 47 18.90 -0.03 25.40
N ILE A 48 17.70 -0.17 24.85
CA ILE A 48 16.80 0.95 24.56
C ILE A 48 16.11 1.38 25.86
N PRO A 49 16.18 2.67 26.25
CA PRO A 49 15.53 3.16 27.46
C PRO A 49 14.04 2.83 27.49
N GLY A 50 13.58 2.22 28.58
CA GLY A 50 12.20 1.72 28.76
C GLY A 50 11.96 0.28 28.28
N LEU A 51 12.94 -0.36 27.65
CA LEU A 51 12.88 -1.77 27.22
C LEU A 51 13.88 -2.68 27.95
N GLU A 52 14.50 -2.21 29.02
CA GLU A 52 15.56 -2.91 29.76
C GLU A 52 15.09 -4.27 30.31
N GLN A 53 13.80 -4.36 30.66
CA GLN A 53 13.13 -5.57 31.17
C GLN A 53 12.00 -6.04 30.25
N ALA A 54 12.04 -5.65 28.97
CA ALA A 54 10.98 -6.01 28.03
C ALA A 54 10.94 -7.53 27.80
N GLU A 55 9.73 -8.08 27.80
CA GLU A 55 9.48 -9.44 27.34
C GLU A 55 9.28 -9.45 25.82
N PHE A 56 10.15 -10.17 25.11
CA PHE A 56 10.08 -10.27 23.65
C PHE A 56 9.23 -11.47 23.22
N LEU A 57 7.96 -11.21 22.90
CA LEU A 57 7.00 -12.24 22.44
C LEU A 57 7.35 -12.79 21.05
N ARG A 58 7.91 -11.95 20.18
CA ARG A 58 8.36 -12.32 18.82
C ARG A 58 9.60 -11.52 18.47
N PHE A 59 10.62 -12.20 17.95
CA PHE A 59 11.82 -11.57 17.42
C PHE A 59 11.65 -11.20 15.94
N GLY A 60 12.37 -10.15 15.53
CA GLY A 60 12.42 -9.73 14.14
C GLY A 60 13.03 -10.81 13.26
N SER A 61 12.51 -10.92 12.04
CA SER A 61 13.09 -11.77 11.01
C SER A 61 12.90 -11.10 9.66
N ILE A 62 13.78 -11.43 8.71
CA ILE A 62 13.57 -11.04 7.31
C ILE A 62 12.96 -12.23 6.60
N HIS A 63 11.75 -12.05 6.11
CA HIS A 63 11.04 -13.06 5.35
C HIS A 63 11.53 -13.08 3.90
N ARG A 64 11.58 -14.29 3.33
CA ARG A 64 11.73 -14.46 1.90
C ARG A 64 10.37 -14.17 1.25
N ASN A 65 10.33 -13.19 0.35
CA ASN A 65 9.16 -12.93 -0.48
C ASN A 65 9.28 -13.71 -1.79
N THR A 66 8.20 -14.38 -2.18
CA THR A 66 8.05 -14.98 -3.51
C THR A 66 7.25 -14.01 -4.37
N TYR A 67 7.77 -13.69 -5.54
CA TYR A 67 7.13 -12.85 -6.54
C TYR A 67 7.53 -13.32 -7.94
N LEU A 68 6.68 -13.02 -8.93
CA LEU A 68 6.95 -13.25 -10.34
C LEU A 68 7.87 -12.15 -10.86
N ASN A 69 8.74 -12.50 -11.80
CA ASN A 69 9.45 -11.48 -12.59
C ASN A 69 8.46 -10.83 -13.56
N ALA A 70 7.62 -9.94 -13.05
CA ALA A 70 6.51 -9.32 -13.77
C ALA A 70 6.92 -8.68 -15.11
N PRO A 71 8.03 -7.91 -15.23
CA PRO A 71 8.39 -7.33 -16.53
C PRO A 71 8.76 -8.41 -17.56
N ALA A 72 9.34 -9.53 -17.13
CA ALA A 72 9.61 -10.67 -18.01
C ALA A 72 8.35 -11.50 -18.34
N THR A 73 7.45 -11.69 -17.37
CA THR A 73 6.46 -12.78 -17.41
C THR A 73 5.01 -12.33 -17.56
N LEU A 74 4.71 -11.07 -17.27
CA LEU A 74 3.34 -10.54 -17.28
C LEU A 74 3.14 -9.47 -18.34
N THR A 75 1.89 -9.30 -18.78
CA THR A 75 1.46 -8.18 -19.60
C THR A 75 1.31 -6.90 -18.77
N ALA A 76 1.09 -5.76 -19.42
CA ALA A 76 0.88 -4.48 -18.74
C ALA A 76 -0.37 -4.46 -17.84
N HIS A 77 -1.36 -5.32 -18.12
CA HIS A 77 -2.58 -5.47 -17.31
C HIS A 77 -2.52 -6.65 -16.33
N LEU A 78 -1.31 -7.18 -16.07
CA LEU A 78 -1.01 -8.21 -15.09
C LEU A 78 -1.51 -9.64 -15.41
N SER A 79 -1.81 -9.93 -16.67
CA SER A 79 -2.08 -11.30 -17.13
C SER A 79 -0.81 -12.05 -17.50
N ALA A 80 -0.89 -13.39 -17.51
CA ALA A 80 0.12 -14.23 -18.12
C ALA A 80 0.23 -13.94 -19.62
N ARG A 81 1.43 -14.06 -20.19
CA ARG A 81 1.67 -13.78 -21.62
C ARG A 81 1.03 -14.82 -22.55
N ASP A 82 0.77 -16.03 -22.05
CA ASP A 82 0.22 -17.18 -22.78
C ASP A 82 -1.25 -17.46 -22.47
N ASP A 83 -1.82 -16.85 -21.42
CA ASP A 83 -3.25 -16.88 -21.13
C ASP A 83 -3.70 -15.55 -20.52
N GLU A 84 -4.38 -14.73 -21.32
CA GLU A 84 -4.83 -13.41 -20.89
C GLU A 84 -5.85 -13.47 -19.74
N ARG A 85 -6.55 -14.61 -19.56
CA ARG A 85 -7.54 -14.80 -18.48
C ARG A 85 -6.91 -15.19 -17.14
N LEU A 86 -5.60 -15.47 -17.12
CA LEU A 86 -4.86 -15.76 -15.90
C LEU A 86 -4.17 -14.47 -15.41
N LEU A 87 -4.82 -13.76 -14.49
CA LEU A 87 -4.29 -12.52 -13.91
C LEU A 87 -3.66 -12.75 -12.53
N PHE A 88 -2.61 -12.00 -12.24
CA PHE A 88 -1.91 -12.01 -10.96
C PHE A 88 -2.03 -10.65 -10.29
N ALA A 89 -2.10 -10.62 -8.97
CA ALA A 89 -2.20 -9.38 -8.20
C ALA A 89 -1.45 -9.48 -6.87
N GLY A 90 -1.31 -8.34 -6.19
CA GLY A 90 -0.67 -8.29 -4.89
C GLY A 90 0.82 -8.54 -4.93
N GLN A 91 1.36 -9.03 -3.82
CA GLN A 91 2.80 -9.26 -3.69
C GLN A 91 3.38 -10.17 -4.79
N LEU A 92 2.56 -11.04 -5.39
CA LEU A 92 2.99 -11.89 -6.50
C LEU A 92 3.44 -11.11 -7.74
N VAL A 93 2.89 -9.92 -7.99
CA VAL A 93 3.32 -9.08 -9.13
C VAL A 93 4.45 -8.12 -8.79
N GLY A 94 5.04 -8.25 -7.59
CA GLY A 94 6.13 -7.39 -7.15
C GLY A 94 5.69 -6.00 -6.72
N VAL A 95 4.49 -5.89 -6.13
CA VAL A 95 4.11 -4.70 -5.35
C VAL A 95 4.22 -4.98 -3.86
N GLU A 96 4.58 -3.98 -3.06
CA GLU A 96 4.68 -4.12 -1.59
C GLU A 96 3.72 -3.16 -0.88
N GLY A 97 2.93 -3.70 0.05
CA GLY A 97 1.97 -2.95 0.84
C GLY A 97 0.53 -3.39 0.58
N TYR A 98 -0.33 -3.16 1.57
CA TYR A 98 -1.73 -3.57 1.53
C TYR A 98 -2.52 -2.79 0.48
N THR A 99 -2.28 -1.49 0.37
CA THR A 99 -2.99 -0.60 -0.56
C THR A 99 -2.62 -0.93 -2.01
N GLU A 100 -1.35 -1.19 -2.27
CA GLU A 100 -0.82 -1.58 -3.58
C GLU A 100 -1.37 -2.95 -3.99
N SER A 101 -1.45 -3.88 -3.03
CA SER A 101 -2.03 -5.19 -3.27
C SER A 101 -3.53 -5.14 -3.55
N LEU A 102 -4.26 -4.30 -2.82
CA LEU A 102 -5.68 -4.06 -3.05
C LEU A 102 -5.90 -3.40 -4.41
N GLY A 103 -5.12 -2.38 -4.76
CA GLY A 103 -5.24 -1.67 -6.03
C GLY A 103 -4.99 -2.57 -7.25
N THR A 104 -3.95 -3.40 -7.21
CA THR A 104 -3.68 -4.38 -8.27
C THR A 104 -4.75 -5.47 -8.35
N GLY A 105 -5.26 -5.95 -7.21
CA GLY A 105 -6.34 -6.94 -7.16
C GLY A 105 -7.64 -6.40 -7.74
N LEU A 106 -8.04 -5.18 -7.35
CA LEU A 106 -9.20 -4.50 -7.88
C LEU A 106 -9.10 -4.33 -9.40
N LEU A 107 -7.94 -3.87 -9.90
CA LEU A 107 -7.72 -3.72 -11.34
C LEU A 107 -7.82 -5.05 -12.09
N CYS A 108 -7.26 -6.13 -11.54
CA CYS A 108 -7.37 -7.45 -12.15
C CYS A 108 -8.84 -7.91 -12.24
N GLY A 109 -9.63 -7.69 -11.19
CA GLY A 109 -11.06 -7.98 -11.20
C GLY A 109 -11.82 -7.19 -12.27
N ILE A 110 -11.57 -5.88 -12.35
CA ILE A 110 -12.14 -5.00 -13.38
C ILE A 110 -11.76 -5.50 -14.78
N ASN A 111 -10.48 -5.78 -15.00
CA ASN A 111 -10.00 -6.22 -16.32
C ASN A 111 -10.53 -7.59 -16.71
N LEU A 112 -10.61 -8.53 -15.76
CA LEU A 112 -11.21 -9.83 -16.03
C LEU A 112 -12.69 -9.69 -16.44
N ALA A 113 -13.47 -8.89 -15.72
CA ALA A 113 -14.86 -8.63 -16.08
C ALA A 113 -14.99 -8.03 -17.49
N ARG A 114 -14.19 -6.99 -17.79
CA ARG A 114 -14.15 -6.37 -19.12
C ARG A 114 -13.81 -7.37 -20.23
N MET A 115 -12.82 -8.23 -20.00
CA MET A 115 -12.40 -9.22 -20.98
C MET A 115 -13.46 -10.30 -21.21
N LEU A 116 -14.19 -10.70 -20.17
CA LEU A 116 -15.32 -11.62 -20.30
C LEU A 116 -16.47 -11.01 -21.12
N ASP A 117 -16.63 -9.69 -21.06
CA ASP A 117 -17.58 -8.92 -21.88
C ASP A 117 -17.03 -8.57 -23.28
N GLY A 118 -15.88 -9.11 -23.67
CA GLY A 118 -15.25 -8.87 -24.97
C GLY A 118 -14.64 -7.46 -25.12
N MET A 119 -14.50 -6.72 -24.02
CA MET A 119 -13.85 -5.42 -23.98
C MET A 119 -12.34 -5.57 -23.69
N PRO A 120 -11.49 -4.67 -24.22
CA PRO A 120 -10.07 -4.69 -23.89
C PRO A 120 -9.84 -4.32 -22.41
N PRO A 121 -8.77 -4.85 -21.79
CA PRO A 121 -8.36 -4.47 -20.45
C PRO A 121 -8.02 -2.97 -20.42
N ALA A 122 -8.36 -2.31 -19.31
CA ALA A 122 -8.07 -0.92 -19.07
C ALA A 122 -6.83 -0.78 -18.17
N LEU A 123 -6.04 0.27 -18.40
CA LEU A 123 -4.89 0.61 -17.60
C LEU A 123 -5.09 1.98 -16.96
N PRO A 124 -4.82 2.15 -15.65
CA PRO A 124 -4.90 3.45 -15.03
C PRO A 124 -3.79 4.36 -15.59
N PRO A 125 -4.05 5.68 -15.75
CA PRO A 125 -3.06 6.62 -16.25
C PRO A 125 -1.78 6.66 -15.41
N GLY A 126 -0.63 6.89 -16.04
CA GLY A 126 0.68 6.93 -15.38
C GLY A 126 0.83 8.08 -14.37
N GLU A 127 -0.04 9.08 -14.44
CA GLU A 127 -0.14 10.17 -13.47
C GLU A 127 -0.78 9.71 -12.14
N THR A 128 -1.50 8.59 -12.14
CA THR A 128 -2.04 7.97 -10.93
C THR A 128 -0.98 7.12 -10.24
N MET A 129 -1.08 6.95 -8.92
CA MET A 129 -0.14 6.11 -8.18
C MET A 129 -0.20 4.64 -8.62
N LEU A 130 -1.41 4.11 -8.89
CA LEU A 130 -1.57 2.74 -9.38
C LEU A 130 -0.97 2.58 -10.79
N GLY A 131 -1.24 3.50 -11.70
CA GLY A 131 -0.67 3.46 -13.05
C GLY A 131 0.85 3.61 -13.07
N ALA A 132 1.41 4.52 -12.25
CA ALA A 132 2.86 4.65 -12.11
C ALA A 132 3.52 3.38 -11.55
N LEU A 133 2.87 2.73 -10.57
CA LEU A 133 3.36 1.49 -10.00
C LEU A 133 3.34 0.34 -11.02
N LEU A 134 2.25 0.21 -11.80
CA LEU A 134 2.16 -0.78 -12.87
C LEU A 134 3.19 -0.52 -13.97
N ALA A 135 3.38 0.74 -14.34
CA ALA A 135 4.41 1.13 -15.31
C ALA A 135 5.80 0.70 -14.83
N TYR A 136 6.15 0.94 -13.57
CA TYR A 136 7.40 0.44 -12.99
C TYR A 136 7.49 -1.09 -13.08
N VAL A 137 6.45 -1.80 -12.61
CA VAL A 137 6.41 -3.26 -12.60
C VAL A 137 6.56 -3.84 -14.01
N HIS A 138 6.02 -3.16 -15.02
CA HIS A 138 6.07 -3.60 -16.41
C HIS A 138 7.36 -3.22 -17.14
N THR A 139 7.98 -2.07 -16.82
CA THR A 139 9.08 -1.50 -17.63
C THR A 139 10.46 -1.59 -16.97
N CYS A 140 10.53 -1.99 -15.70
CA CYS A 140 11.80 -2.18 -15.00
C CYS A 140 12.67 -3.26 -15.68
N ASP A 141 14.00 -3.13 -15.58
CA ASP A 141 14.95 -4.15 -16.05
C ASP A 141 14.63 -5.50 -15.39
N PRO A 142 14.25 -6.55 -16.15
CA PRO A 142 13.89 -7.84 -15.60
C PRO A 142 14.99 -8.49 -14.77
N VAL A 143 16.27 -8.21 -15.07
CA VAL A 143 17.41 -8.79 -14.33
C VAL A 143 17.54 -8.18 -12.95
N ARG A 144 17.17 -6.91 -12.80
CA ARG A 144 17.30 -6.13 -11.56
C ARG A 144 15.97 -5.87 -10.87
N PHE A 145 14.89 -6.46 -11.38
CA PHE A 145 13.55 -6.25 -10.86
C PHE A 145 13.50 -6.57 -9.37
N GLN A 146 12.96 -5.63 -8.60
CA GLN A 146 12.65 -5.79 -7.19
C GLN A 146 11.25 -5.24 -6.93
N PRO A 147 10.52 -5.83 -5.96
CA PRO A 147 9.23 -5.31 -5.56
C PRO A 147 9.28 -3.84 -5.14
N MET A 148 8.19 -3.12 -5.37
CA MET A 148 8.10 -1.67 -5.14
C MET A 148 6.82 -1.30 -4.40
N ASN A 149 6.94 -0.35 -3.48
CA ASN A 149 5.81 0.28 -2.81
C ASN A 149 5.49 1.64 -3.43
N ALA A 150 4.28 2.14 -3.19
CA ALA A 150 3.84 3.45 -3.66
C ALA A 150 4.73 4.56 -3.09
N ASN A 151 5.30 5.38 -3.99
CA ASN A 151 6.07 6.54 -3.61
C ASN A 151 5.99 7.63 -4.68
N PHE A 152 6.07 8.90 -4.25
CA PHE A 152 5.98 10.05 -5.16
C PHE A 152 7.09 10.11 -6.21
N GLY A 153 8.16 9.32 -6.09
CA GLY A 153 9.23 9.25 -7.09
C GLY A 153 8.83 8.50 -8.36
N LEU A 154 7.79 7.66 -8.30
CA LEU A 154 7.24 6.97 -9.47
C LEU A 154 6.39 7.88 -10.36
N LEU A 155 5.82 8.94 -9.77
CA LEU A 155 4.94 9.84 -10.50
C LEU A 155 5.76 10.71 -11.46
N PRO A 156 5.25 10.97 -12.68
CA PRO A 156 5.86 11.94 -13.58
C PRO A 156 6.07 13.31 -12.90
N PRO A 157 7.11 14.08 -13.25
CA PRO A 157 7.31 15.40 -12.67
C PRO A 157 6.14 16.36 -13.00
N LEU A 158 6.00 17.43 -12.21
CA LEU A 158 5.10 18.53 -12.55
C LEU A 158 5.73 19.39 -13.65
N GLU A 159 4.92 19.89 -14.58
CA GLU A 159 5.36 20.80 -15.64
C GLU A 159 6.02 22.07 -15.07
N ARG A 160 5.50 22.56 -13.94
CA ARG A 160 6.03 23.71 -13.20
C ARG A 160 6.52 23.24 -11.83
N PRO A 161 7.82 22.97 -11.67
CA PRO A 161 8.37 22.48 -10.41
C PRO A 161 8.21 23.53 -9.29
N VAL A 162 7.75 23.07 -8.13
CA VAL A 162 7.66 23.89 -6.92
C VAL A 162 8.80 23.51 -5.97
N ARG A 163 9.46 24.52 -5.38
CA ARG A 163 10.56 24.31 -4.41
C ARG A 163 10.06 23.73 -3.09
N ASP A 164 8.88 24.17 -2.64
CA ASP A 164 8.24 23.62 -1.46
C ASP A 164 7.87 22.14 -1.68
N LYS A 165 8.49 21.28 -0.88
CA LYS A 165 8.34 19.82 -0.95
C LYS A 165 6.91 19.37 -0.63
N GLN A 166 6.25 20.01 0.34
CA GLN A 166 4.90 19.66 0.75
C GLN A 166 3.91 20.09 -0.33
N ARG A 167 4.01 21.34 -0.80
CA ARG A 167 3.15 21.84 -1.88
C ARG A 167 3.31 21.03 -3.16
N ARG A 168 4.53 20.62 -3.49
CA ARG A 168 4.80 19.73 -4.63
C ARG A 168 4.06 18.39 -4.53
N LYS A 169 4.04 17.77 -3.34
CA LYS A 169 3.32 16.50 -3.13
C LYS A 169 1.81 16.66 -3.26
N GLU A 170 1.27 17.76 -2.75
CA GLU A 170 -0.16 18.08 -2.89
C GLU A 170 -0.56 18.23 -4.36
N LEU A 171 0.19 19.01 -5.14
CA LEU A 171 -0.07 19.18 -6.58
C LEU A 171 0.03 17.86 -7.36
N LEU A 172 0.99 17.00 -7.01
CA LEU A 172 1.09 15.65 -7.59
C LEU A 172 -0.14 14.81 -7.24
N ALA A 173 -0.62 14.87 -5.99
CA ALA A 173 -1.80 14.15 -5.55
C ALA A 173 -3.09 14.68 -6.22
N GLU A 174 -3.24 16.00 -6.33
CA GLU A 174 -4.36 16.65 -7.01
C GLU A 174 -4.46 16.18 -8.48
N ARG A 175 -3.33 16.18 -9.21
CA ARG A 175 -3.26 15.67 -10.60
C ARG A 175 -3.57 14.17 -10.66
N ALA A 176 -3.01 13.37 -9.76
CA ALA A 176 -3.26 11.93 -9.71
C ALA A 176 -4.73 11.60 -9.45
N LEU A 177 -5.38 12.32 -8.54
CA LEU A 177 -6.81 12.14 -8.24
C LEU A 177 -7.70 12.58 -9.41
N ALA A 178 -7.34 13.66 -10.11
CA ALA A 178 -8.05 14.09 -11.31
C ALA A 178 -7.97 13.03 -12.42
N ALA A 179 -6.78 12.48 -12.68
CA ALA A 179 -6.60 11.39 -13.65
C ALA A 179 -7.33 10.11 -13.22
N MET A 180 -7.35 9.80 -11.92
CA MET A 180 -8.06 8.62 -11.41
C MET A 180 -9.58 8.73 -11.59
N ARG A 181 -10.18 9.92 -11.45
CA ARG A 181 -11.61 10.10 -11.71
C ARG A 181 -12.00 9.74 -13.15
N GLY A 182 -11.25 10.25 -14.13
CA GLY A 182 -11.49 9.89 -15.54
C GLY A 182 -11.30 8.39 -15.83
N PHE A 183 -10.39 7.74 -15.10
CA PHE A 183 -10.23 6.28 -15.18
C PHE A 183 -11.40 5.52 -14.57
N SER A 184 -11.89 5.95 -13.38
CA SER A 184 -13.07 5.36 -12.74
C SER A 184 -14.29 5.42 -13.65
N GLU A 185 -14.50 6.54 -14.34
CA GLU A 185 -15.57 6.72 -15.31
C GLU A 185 -15.44 5.75 -16.49
N LEU A 186 -14.24 5.62 -17.05
CA LEU A 186 -13.95 4.70 -18.15
C LEU A 186 -14.27 3.24 -17.81
N VAL A 187 -14.00 2.83 -16.56
CA VAL A 187 -14.23 1.45 -16.11
C VAL A 187 -15.60 1.24 -15.45
N GLY A 188 -16.46 2.26 -15.41
CA GLY A 188 -17.80 2.17 -14.85
C GLY A 188 -17.83 2.00 -13.32
N ALA A 189 -16.80 2.49 -12.62
CA ALA A 189 -16.66 2.35 -11.16
C ALA A 189 -17.26 3.52 -10.35
N ASP A 190 -17.87 4.53 -11.00
CA ASP A 190 -18.40 5.73 -10.32
C ASP A 190 -19.63 5.47 -9.43
N GLY A 191 -20.19 4.26 -9.49
CA GLY A 191 -21.39 3.87 -8.74
C GLY A 191 -21.22 3.79 -7.22
N ALA A 192 -19.98 3.80 -6.70
CA ALA A 192 -19.72 3.64 -5.27
C ALA A 192 -20.23 4.83 -4.42
N ASP A 193 -20.26 6.05 -4.96
CA ASP A 193 -20.81 7.22 -4.25
C ASP A 193 -22.35 7.21 -4.20
N LYS A 194 -23.03 6.36 -4.99
CA LYS A 194 -24.51 6.26 -5.00
C LYS A 194 -25.05 5.12 -4.15
N ALA A 195 -24.23 4.12 -3.82
CA ALA A 195 -24.67 2.95 -3.05
C ALA A 195 -24.95 3.26 -1.56
N ASP A 196 -24.29 4.27 -0.99
CA ASP A 196 -24.44 4.63 0.44
C ASP A 196 -25.68 5.51 0.74
N ALA A 197 -26.39 5.98 -0.29
CA ALA A 197 -27.62 6.76 -0.13
C ALA A 197 -28.90 5.91 -0.05
N SER A 198 -28.81 4.60 -0.28
CA SER A 198 -29.98 3.70 -0.35
C SER A 198 -30.10 2.69 0.80
N VAL A 199 -29.13 2.65 1.73
CA VAL A 199 -29.23 1.86 2.97
C VAL A 199 -29.59 2.76 4.15
N LYS A 200 -30.77 3.40 4.07
CA LYS A 200 -31.50 3.93 5.23
C LYS A 200 -32.98 3.64 5.04
N MET A 201 -33.35 2.38 5.19
CA MET A 201 -34.71 1.90 5.46
C MET A 201 -34.55 0.44 5.89
N ASP A 202 -34.38 0.24 7.20
CA ASP A 202 -34.96 -0.87 7.98
C ASP A 202 -34.18 -1.08 9.27
N GLY A 203 -34.89 -0.92 10.41
CA GLY A 203 -34.36 -1.32 11.71
C GLY A 203 -34.56 -0.34 12.86
N ALA A 204 -35.77 0.20 13.05
CA ALA A 204 -36.17 0.76 14.35
C ALA A 204 -37.20 -0.16 15.01
N VAL A 205 -36.66 -1.19 15.66
CA VAL A 205 -37.05 -1.76 16.96
C VAL A 205 -38.55 -1.79 17.29
N GLY A 206 -39.10 -3.00 17.26
CA GLY A 206 -40.34 -3.33 17.95
C GLY A 206 -40.20 -3.16 19.47
N ALA A 207 -41.09 -2.36 20.03
CA ALA A 207 -41.41 -2.39 21.45
C ALA A 207 -42.79 -3.05 21.59
N THR A 208 -42.82 -4.27 22.12
CA THR A 208 -44.04 -4.95 22.52
C THR A 208 -44.38 -4.53 23.97
N PRO A 209 -45.61 -4.08 24.26
CA PRO A 209 -46.07 -3.95 25.64
C PRO A 209 -46.89 -5.19 26.04
N ARG A 210 -46.41 -5.92 27.04
CA ARG A 210 -47.15 -6.51 28.18
C ARG A 210 -46.30 -7.55 28.90
#